data_AF-A0AAW5RIY1-F1
#
_entry.id   AF-A0AAW5RIY1-F1
#
_cell.length_a   1.000
_cell.length_b   1.000
_cell.length_c   1.000
_cell.angle_alpha   90.00
_cell.angle_beta   90.00
_cell.angle_gamma   90.00
#
_symmetry.space_group_name_H-M   'P 1'
#
loop_
_entity.id
_entity.type
_entity.pdbx_description
1 polymer ?
#
loop_
_entity_poly.entity_id
_entity_poly.type
_entity_poly.pdbx_seq_one_letter_code
_entity_poly.pdbx_strand_id
1 'polypeptide(L)'
;MMKMVILLLASSLSSGLLAIEQDRETHQAGLDRACSDAQQLLIVQGRQQRIDTCIKEGGKTTRCQQEFASFGQREGNKRPDFSKVPACQQAEAYRKSYRQ
;
A
#
# COMPACT_ATOMS: atom_id res chain seq x y z
N MET A 1 45.42 13.53 -39.01
CA MET A 1 44.32 14.42 -38.57
C MET A 1 43.30 13.55 -37.83
N MET A 2 43.33 13.54 -36.50
CA MET A 2 42.52 12.64 -35.67
C MET A 2 41.78 13.47 -34.62
N LYS A 3 40.53 13.85 -34.90
CA LYS A 3 39.65 14.64 -34.04
C LYS A 3 38.21 14.22 -34.33
N MET A 4 37.77 13.06 -33.85
CA MET A 4 36.35 12.64 -33.79
C MET A 4 36.22 11.25 -33.15
N VAL A 5 36.77 11.05 -31.94
CA VAL A 5 36.56 9.78 -31.19
C VAL A 5 36.25 10.04 -29.70
N ILE A 6 35.87 11.26 -29.34
CA ILE A 6 35.54 11.62 -27.95
C ILE A 6 34.07 12.07 -27.90
N LEU A 7 33.14 11.16 -28.20
CA LEU A 7 31.71 11.41 -27.97
C LEU A 7 30.89 10.15 -27.67
N LEU A 8 31.49 8.96 -27.69
CA LEU A 8 30.78 7.68 -27.47
C LEU A 8 30.99 7.05 -26.09
N LEU A 9 31.86 7.60 -25.23
CA LEU A 9 32.12 7.05 -23.89
C LEU A 9 31.24 7.63 -22.77
N ALA A 10 30.37 8.60 -23.06
CA ALA A 10 29.51 9.23 -22.04
C ALA A 10 28.14 8.54 -21.86
N SER A 11 27.77 7.58 -22.72
CA SER A 11 26.41 7.04 -22.79
C SER A 11 26.16 5.78 -21.95
N SER A 12 27.21 5.14 -21.42
CA SER A 12 27.10 3.86 -20.70
C SER A 12 26.84 4.00 -19.18
N LEU A 13 26.96 5.20 -18.61
CA LEU A 13 26.69 5.44 -17.18
C LEU A 13 25.19 5.63 -16.87
N SER A 14 24.37 5.97 -17.86
CA SER A 14 22.95 6.26 -17.65
C SER A 14 22.08 5.00 -17.53
N SER A 15 22.52 3.87 -18.10
CA SER A 15 21.73 2.62 -18.10
C SER A 15 21.64 1.97 -16.71
N GLY A 16 22.68 2.09 -15.89
CA GLY A 16 22.68 1.54 -14.53
C GLY A 16 21.76 2.29 -13.57
N LEU A 17 21.65 3.62 -13.72
CA LEU A 17 20.78 4.44 -12.88
C LEU A 17 19.29 4.13 -13.12
N LEU A 18 18.89 3.94 -14.38
CA LEU A 18 17.51 3.59 -14.75
C LEU A 18 17.10 2.20 -14.25
N ALA A 19 18.01 1.21 -14.31
CA ALA A 19 17.73 -0.13 -13.81
C ALA A 19 17.53 -0.15 -12.29
N ILE A 20 18.30 0.65 -11.54
CA ILE A 20 18.16 0.78 -10.08
C ILE A 20 16.84 1.46 -9.71
N GLU A 21 16.41 2.49 -10.45
CA GLU A 21 15.11 3.13 -10.19
C GLU A 21 13.93 2.19 -10.46
N GLN A 22 13.97 1.42 -11.55
CA GLN A 22 12.91 0.48 -11.88
C GLN A 22 12.77 -0.66 -10.84
N ASP A 23 13.88 -1.22 -10.36
CA ASP A 23 13.86 -2.23 -9.29
C ASP A 23 13.28 -1.65 -7.99
N ARG A 24 13.62 -0.40 -7.67
CA ARG A 24 13.11 0.30 -6.49
C ARG A 24 11.60 0.54 -6.55
N GLU A 25 11.10 1.04 -7.68
CA GLU A 25 9.67 1.25 -7.89
C GLU A 25 8.90 -0.07 -7.79
N THR A 26 9.46 -1.13 -8.38
CA THR A 26 8.87 -2.48 -8.32
C THR A 26 8.78 -2.99 -6.88
N HIS A 27 9.85 -2.82 -6.10
CA HIS A 27 9.86 -3.24 -4.70
C HIS A 27 8.89 -2.39 -3.85
N GLN A 28 8.87 -1.07 -4.02
CA GLN A 28 7.91 -0.20 -3.33
C GLN A 28 6.48 -0.59 -3.67
N ALA A 29 6.17 -0.85 -4.94
CA ALA A 29 4.83 -1.28 -5.38
C ALA A 29 4.43 -2.63 -4.75
N GLY A 30 5.38 -3.56 -4.58
CA GLY A 30 5.16 -4.82 -3.87
C GLY A 30 4.78 -4.61 -2.41
N LEU A 31 5.49 -3.73 -1.69
CA LEU A 31 5.20 -3.39 -0.30
C LEU A 31 3.87 -2.64 -0.15
N ASP A 32 3.59 -1.69 -1.04
CA ASP A 32 2.34 -0.95 -1.06
C ASP A 32 1.14 -1.88 -1.29
N ARG A 33 1.29 -2.88 -2.19
CA ARG A 33 0.28 -3.90 -2.41
C ARG A 33 0.06 -4.76 -1.17
N ALA A 34 1.13 -5.24 -0.53
CA ALA A 34 1.03 -5.99 0.72
C ALA A 34 0.32 -5.19 1.84
N CYS A 35 0.60 -3.88 1.93
CA CYS A 35 -0.12 -2.99 2.83
C CYS A 35 -1.61 -2.91 2.48
N SER A 36 -1.97 -2.68 1.21
CA SER A 36 -3.37 -2.64 0.77
C SER A 36 -4.13 -3.93 1.07
N ASP A 37 -3.50 -5.09 0.80
CA ASP A 37 -4.11 -6.40 1.07
C ASP A 37 -4.34 -6.62 2.57
N ALA A 38 -3.37 -6.23 3.41
CA ALA A 38 -3.51 -6.29 4.86
C ALA A 38 -4.62 -5.35 5.39
N GLN A 39 -4.74 -4.14 4.85
CA GLN A 39 -5.84 -3.23 5.19
C GLN A 39 -7.20 -3.83 4.85
N GLN A 40 -7.33 -4.37 3.64
CA GLN A 40 -8.57 -4.98 3.19
C GLN A 40 -8.96 -6.18 4.08
N LEU A 41 -7.99 -7.01 4.46
CA LEU A 41 -8.23 -8.12 5.37
C LEU A 41 -8.77 -7.65 6.72
N LEU A 42 -8.15 -6.63 7.32
CA LEU A 42 -8.62 -6.05 8.59
C LEU A 42 -10.02 -5.45 8.48
N ILE A 43 -10.33 -4.79 7.35
CA ILE A 43 -11.66 -4.25 7.09
C ILE A 43 -12.69 -5.40 7.04
N VAL A 44 -12.41 -6.45 6.28
CA VAL A 44 -13.33 -7.59 6.12
C VAL A 44 -13.53 -8.31 7.45
N GLN A 45 -12.46 -8.61 8.18
CA GLN A 45 -12.54 -9.26 9.49
C GLN A 45 -13.28 -8.39 10.50
N GLY A 46 -12.93 -7.11 10.60
CA GLY A 46 -13.57 -6.18 11.51
C GLY A 46 -15.05 -5.94 11.19
N ARG A 47 -15.42 -5.97 9.91
CA ARG A 47 -16.81 -5.92 9.46
C ARG A 47 -17.58 -7.16 9.92
N GLN A 48 -17.03 -8.34 9.63
CA GLN A 48 -17.68 -9.60 9.98
C GLN A 48 -17.88 -9.71 11.49
N GLN A 49 -16.86 -9.39 12.28
CA GLN A 49 -16.95 -9.39 13.74
C GLN A 49 -18.08 -8.49 14.27
N ARG A 50 -18.29 -7.32 13.68
CA ARG A 50 -19.37 -6.40 14.07
C ARG A 50 -20.75 -6.92 13.68
N ILE A 51 -20.87 -7.50 12.48
CA ILE A 51 -22.10 -8.17 12.04
C ILE A 51 -22.45 -9.31 12.99
N ASP A 52 -21.48 -10.16 13.33
CA ASP A 52 -21.68 -11.30 14.23
C ASP A 52 -22.08 -10.85 15.64
N THR A 53 -21.43 -9.80 16.17
CA THR A 53 -21.83 -9.20 17.44
C THR A 53 -23.25 -8.65 17.40
N CYS A 54 -23.61 -7.90 16.35
CA CYS A 54 -24.97 -7.37 16.18
C CYS A 54 -26.04 -8.47 16.13
N ILE A 55 -25.77 -9.57 15.44
CA ILE A 55 -26.68 -10.74 15.39
C ILE A 55 -26.78 -11.39 16.77
N LYS A 56 -25.65 -11.55 17.47
CA LYS A 56 -25.60 -12.12 18.83
C LYS A 56 -26.38 -11.28 19.85
N GLU A 57 -26.42 -9.96 19.67
CA GLU A 57 -27.20 -9.03 20.49
C GLU A 57 -28.71 -9.01 20.13
N GLY A 58 -29.15 -9.86 19.19
CA GLY A 58 -30.55 -10.00 18.80
C GLY A 58 -30.94 -9.18 17.57
N GLY A 59 -29.97 -8.56 16.88
CA GLY A 59 -30.19 -7.87 15.62
C GLY A 59 -30.61 -8.81 14.50
N LYS A 60 -31.48 -8.33 13.60
CA LYS A 60 -31.83 -9.08 12.38
C LYS A 60 -30.63 -9.09 11.43
N THR A 61 -30.28 -10.25 10.87
CA THR A 61 -29.13 -10.43 9.96
C THR A 61 -29.06 -9.39 8.85
N THR A 62 -30.16 -9.13 8.15
CA THR A 62 -30.21 -8.16 7.04
C THR A 62 -29.96 -6.73 7.51
N ARG A 63 -30.45 -6.35 8.70
CA ARG A 63 -30.20 -5.04 9.29
C ARG A 63 -28.74 -4.88 9.71
N CYS A 64 -28.16 -5.89 10.38
CA CYS A 64 -26.75 -5.88 10.78
C CYS A 64 -25.81 -5.78 9.56
N GLN A 65 -26.11 -6.50 8.47
CA GLN A 65 -25.33 -6.42 7.24
C GLN A 65 -25.39 -5.02 6.59
N GLN A 66 -26.57 -4.41 6.57
CA GLN A 66 -26.76 -3.04 6.04
C GLN A 66 -26.02 -2.00 6.89
N GLU A 67 -26.09 -2.13 8.22
CA GLU A 67 -25.46 -1.21 9.16
C GLU A 67 -23.94 -1.15 8.98
N PHE A 68 -23.29 -2.29 8.75
CA PHE A 68 -21.84 -2.37 8.57
C PHE A 68 -21.41 -2.45 7.09
N ALA A 69 -22.30 -2.15 6.13
CA ALA A 69 -22.01 -2.24 4.70
C ALA A 69 -20.92 -1.24 4.24
N SER A 70 -20.80 -0.10 4.92
CA SER A 70 -19.77 0.91 4.66
C SER A 70 -18.53 0.75 5.55
N PHE A 71 -18.44 -0.29 6.38
CA PHE A 71 -17.32 -0.43 7.32
C PHE A 71 -15.97 -0.47 6.59
N GLY A 72 -15.01 0.34 7.03
CA GLY A 72 -13.70 0.48 6.40
C GLY A 72 -13.67 1.39 5.17
N GLN A 73 -14.82 1.92 4.74
CA GLN A 73 -14.85 3.04 3.82
C GLN A 73 -14.54 4.35 4.56
N ARG A 74 -14.26 5.39 3.77
CA ARG A 74 -13.95 6.70 4.29
C ARG A 74 -15.23 7.33 4.86
N GLU A 75 -15.21 7.68 6.15
CA GLU A 75 -16.33 8.35 6.81
C GLU A 75 -16.08 9.87 6.83
N GLY A 76 -16.66 10.56 5.85
CA GLY A 76 -16.41 11.99 5.62
C GLY A 76 -14.92 12.30 5.41
N ASN A 77 -14.35 13.12 6.29
CA ASN A 77 -12.92 13.45 6.25
C ASN A 77 -12.02 12.48 7.04
N LYS A 78 -12.59 11.54 7.80
CA LYS A 78 -11.81 10.56 8.56
C LYS A 78 -11.38 9.41 7.66
N ARG A 79 -10.08 9.20 7.56
CA ARG A 79 -9.50 7.99 6.96
C ARG A 79 -9.29 6.96 8.07
N PRO A 80 -9.54 5.67 7.79
CA PRO A 80 -9.13 4.61 8.70
C PRO A 80 -7.61 4.69 8.93
N ASP A 81 -7.20 4.60 10.20
CA ASP A 81 -5.78 4.62 10.56
C ASP A 81 -5.20 3.22 10.49
N PHE A 82 -4.29 3.01 9.52
CA PHE A 82 -3.55 1.77 9.32
C PHE A 82 -2.06 1.90 9.65
N SER A 83 -1.66 2.96 10.36
CA SER A 83 -0.26 3.23 10.72
C SER A 83 0.39 2.13 11.58
N LYS A 84 -0.43 1.30 12.24
CA LYS A 84 0.00 0.16 13.05
C LYS A 84 0.00 -1.18 12.32
N VAL A 85 -0.42 -1.20 11.04
CA VAL A 85 -0.40 -2.43 10.23
C VAL A 85 1.04 -2.73 9.82
N PRO A 86 1.63 -3.88 10.19
CA PRO A 86 3.05 -4.17 9.95
C PRO A 86 3.47 -4.03 8.48
N ALA A 87 2.64 -4.51 7.55
CA ALA A 87 2.90 -4.37 6.11
C ALA A 87 2.97 -2.90 5.66
N CYS A 88 2.12 -2.04 6.23
CA CYS A 88 2.13 -0.60 5.95
C CYS A 88 3.31 0.12 6.60
N GLN A 89 3.73 -0.32 7.78
CA GLN A 89 4.97 0.18 8.41
C GLN A 89 6.20 -0.18 7.57
N GLN A 90 6.24 -1.39 7.00
CA GLN A 90 7.33 -1.82 6.14
C GLN A 90 7.38 -1.00 4.85
N ALA A 91 6.23 -0.78 4.20
CA ALA A 91 6.12 0.08 3.03
C ALA A 91 6.59 1.52 3.31
N GLU A 92 6.19 2.09 4.44
CA GLU A 92 6.60 3.44 4.84
C GLU A 92 8.09 3.52 5.23
N ALA A 93 8.61 2.51 5.93
CA ALA A 93 10.01 2.43 6.32
C ALA A 93 10.92 2.36 5.10
N TYR A 94 10.59 1.50 4.13
CA TYR A 94 11.29 1.41 2.85
C TYR A 94 11.22 2.75 2.09
N ARG A 95 10.04 3.39 2.03
CA ARG A 95 9.92 4.71 1.38
C ARG A 95 10.75 5.80 2.06
N LYS A 96 10.93 5.71 3.38
CA LYS A 96 11.73 6.66 4.19
C LYS A 96 13.24 6.41 4.11
N SER A 97 13.69 5.17 3.95
CA SER A 97 15.13 4.87 3.89
C SER A 97 15.85 5.55 2.73
N TYR A 98 15.09 6.04 1.74
CA TYR A 98 15.63 6.74 0.56
C TYR A 98 15.45 8.26 0.56
N ARG A 99 14.76 8.84 1.56
CA ARG A 99 14.58 10.30 1.65
C ARG A 99 15.68 11.01 2.45
N GLN A 100 16.73 10.28 2.86
CA GLN A 100 17.96 10.84 3.41
C GLN A 100 18.99 10.97 2.30
#